data_AF-A0A356F1M2-F1
#
_entry.id   AF-A0A356F1M2-F1
#
_cell.length_a   1.000
_cell.length_b   1.000
_cell.length_c   1.000
_cell.angle_alpha   90.00
_cell.angle_beta   90.00
_cell.angle_gamma   90.00
#
_symmetry.space_group_name_H-M   'P 1'
#
loop_
_entity.id
_entity.type
_entity.pdbx_description
1 polymer ?
#
loop_
_entity_poly.entity_id
_entity_poly.type
_entity_poly.pdbx_seq_one_letter_code
_entity_poly.pdbx_strand_id
1 'polypeptide(L)'
;MREFVCSFFGHRKISVTEELKVKVKETIKNLINSYNVKVFLFGSRSDFDSLCHHIVTELKNTYPDLKRIIYTCKSETFVYESKRLELERIYSKVLNQEVHLL
;
A
#
# COMPACT_ATOMS: atom_id res chain seq x y z
N MET A 1 -3.42 15.49 21.88
CA MET A 1 -2.19 15.53 21.07
C MET A 1 -2.61 15.40 19.61
N ARG A 2 -2.13 16.24 18.68
CA ARG A 2 -2.49 16.12 17.26
C ARG A 2 -1.69 14.98 16.63
N GLU A 3 -2.36 13.98 16.06
CA GLU A 3 -1.69 12.95 15.25
C GLU A 3 -1.42 13.51 13.85
N PHE A 4 -0.17 13.45 13.39
CA PHE A 4 0.17 13.79 12.02
C PHE A 4 0.01 12.56 11.12
N VAL A 5 -0.70 12.77 10.01
CA VAL A 5 -1.05 11.75 9.03
C VAL A 5 -0.39 12.11 7.69
N CYS A 6 0.19 11.12 7.02
CA CYS A 6 0.81 11.27 5.71
C CYS A 6 0.18 10.30 4.72
N SER A 7 -0.11 10.78 3.51
CA SER A 7 -0.61 9.96 2.40
C SER A 7 0.43 9.86 1.30
N PHE A 8 0.59 8.67 0.74
CA PHE A 8 1.40 8.47 -0.46
C PHE A 8 0.55 8.53 -1.72
N PHE A 9 1.11 9.16 -2.75
CA PHE A 9 0.57 9.18 -4.10
C PHE A 9 1.74 9.06 -5.07
N GLY A 10 1.63 8.18 -6.04
CA GLY A 10 2.67 8.00 -7.04
C GLY A 10 2.20 7.32 -8.31
N HIS A 11 3.14 7.09 -9.21
CA HIS A 11 2.87 6.49 -10.50
C HIS A 11 2.47 5.02 -10.39
N ARG A 12 1.51 4.62 -11.23
CA ARG A 12 1.00 3.24 -11.27
C ARG A 12 2.09 2.22 -11.55
N LYS A 13 3.00 2.53 -12.48
CA LYS A 13 4.17 1.73 -12.81
C LYS A 13 5.42 2.55 -12.55
N ILE A 14 6.39 1.96 -11.84
CA ILE A 14 7.70 2.57 -11.60
C ILE A 14 8.80 1.54 -11.82
N SER A 15 9.97 1.99 -12.28
CA SER A 15 11.18 1.19 -12.18
C SER A 15 11.76 1.36 -10.78
N VAL A 16 11.70 0.31 -9.98
CA VAL A 16 12.26 0.34 -8.62
C VAL A 16 13.77 0.21 -8.71
N THR A 17 14.49 1.33 -8.53
CA THR A 17 15.94 1.37 -8.38
C THR A 17 16.34 1.45 -6.91
N GLU A 18 17.54 0.99 -6.56
CA GLU A 18 18.03 1.09 -5.17
C GLU A 18 18.15 2.55 -4.72
N GLU A 19 18.54 3.47 -5.60
CA GLU A 19 18.58 4.90 -5.30
C GLU A 19 17.19 5.43 -4.90
N LEU A 20 16.14 5.04 -5.63
CA LEU A 20 14.77 5.42 -5.30
C LEU A 20 14.36 4.87 -3.93
N LYS A 21 14.67 3.61 -3.63
CA LYS A 21 14.38 3.01 -2.32
C LYS A 21 15.04 3.77 -1.18
N VAL A 22 16.33 4.07 -1.31
CA VAL A 22 17.11 4.80 -0.30
C VAL A 22 16.49 6.18 -0.06
N LYS A 23 16.22 6.93 -1.13
CA LYS A 23 15.64 8.27 -1.04
C LYS A 23 14.26 8.28 -0.38
N VAL A 24 13.39 7.32 -0.74
CA VAL A 24 12.07 7.17 -0.12
C VAL A 24 12.21 6.81 1.36
N LYS A 25 13.11 5.89 1.71
CA LYS A 25 13.35 5.48 3.10
C LYS A 25 13.86 6.63 3.97
N GLU A 26 14.79 7.43 3.48
CA GLU A 26 15.30 8.62 4.18
C GLU A 26 14.20 9.67 4.36
N THR A 27 13.41 9.92 3.32
CA THR A 27 12.27 10.84 3.39
C THR A 27 11.27 10.42 4.46
N ILE A 28 10.91 9.13 4.50
CA ILE A 28 9.99 8.59 5.52
C ILE A 28 10.59 8.71 6.92
N LYS A 29 11.88 8.39 7.12
CA LYS A 29 12.54 8.57 8.41
C LYS A 29 12.51 10.03 8.86
N ASN A 30 12.72 10.98 7.95
CA ASN A 30 12.63 12.41 8.26
C ASN A 30 11.19 12.80 8.68
N LEU A 31 10.15 12.27 8.01
CA LEU A 31 8.76 12.50 8.39
C LEU A 31 8.44 11.97 9.80
N ILE A 32 8.98 10.80 10.15
CA ILE A 32 8.80 10.21 11.48
C ILE A 32 9.52 11.04 12.54
N ASN A 33 10.80 11.37 12.33
CA ASN A 33 11.65 11.95 13.36
C ASN A 33 11.44 13.46 13.53
N SER A 34 11.32 14.20 12.42
CA SER A 34 11.26 15.67 12.44
C SER A 34 9.82 16.19 12.57
N TYR A 35 8.84 15.43 12.07
CA TYR A 35 7.43 15.86 12.03
C TYR A 35 6.49 14.99 12.87
N ASN A 36 7.03 13.98 13.58
CA ASN A 36 6.27 13.05 14.42
C ASN A 36 5.07 12.42 13.70
N VAL A 37 5.24 12.09 12.41
CA VAL A 37 4.22 11.37 11.64
C VAL A 37 4.16 9.93 12.12
N LYS A 38 2.99 9.49 12.58
CA LYS A 38 2.75 8.12 13.08
C LYS A 38 1.77 7.34 12.22
N VAL A 39 0.99 8.01 11.37
CA VAL A 39 -0.04 7.39 10.54
C VAL A 39 0.29 7.56 9.07
N PHE A 40 0.37 6.45 8.35
CA PHE A 40 0.63 6.41 6.92
C PHE A 40 -0.55 5.80 6.17
N LEU A 41 -1.07 6.54 5.19
CA LEU A 41 -2.17 6.16 4.31
C LEU A 41 -1.63 5.68 2.97
N PHE A 42 -2.09 4.51 2.52
CA PHE A 42 -1.68 3.89 1.26
C PHE A 42 -2.89 3.63 0.36
N GLY A 43 -2.76 3.93 -0.93
CA GLY A 43 -3.65 3.39 -1.95
C GLY A 43 -3.33 1.92 -2.27
N SER A 44 -4.12 1.32 -3.16
CA SER A 44 -3.93 -0.09 -3.60
C SER A 44 -3.44 -0.27 -5.03
N ARG A 45 -3.42 0.79 -5.84
CA ARG A 45 -3.33 0.65 -7.32
C ARG A 45 -2.02 1.11 -7.94
N SER A 46 -1.01 1.41 -7.15
CA SER A 46 0.27 1.86 -7.67
C SER A 46 1.47 1.06 -7.13
N ASP A 47 2.43 0.82 -8.01
CA ASP A 47 3.72 0.22 -7.66
C ASP A 47 4.48 1.11 -6.67
N PHE A 48 4.30 2.43 -6.75
CA PHE A 48 4.88 3.37 -5.79
C PHE A 48 4.28 3.24 -4.39
N ASP A 49 2.96 3.16 -4.25
CA ASP A 49 2.32 2.95 -2.95
C ASP A 49 2.76 1.61 -2.35
N SER A 50 2.89 0.58 -3.20
CA SER A 50 3.41 -0.72 -2.81
C SER A 50 4.83 -0.61 -2.27
N LEU A 51 5.72 0.13 -2.95
CA LEU A 51 7.08 0.38 -2.49
C LEU A 51 7.10 1.10 -1.13
N CYS A 52 6.35 2.19 -0.98
CA CYS A 52 6.25 2.92 0.28
C CYS A 52 5.71 2.05 1.40
N HIS A 53 4.69 1.23 1.12
CA HIS A 53 4.12 0.28 2.08
C HIS A 53 5.16 -0.73 2.59
N HIS A 54 5.99 -1.28 1.70
CA HIS A 54 7.07 -2.19 2.08
C HIS A 54 8.09 -1.51 2.99
N ILE A 55 8.53 -0.30 2.63
CA ILE A 55 9.51 0.46 3.42
C ILE A 55 8.95 0.81 4.81
N VAL A 56 7.70 1.27 4.92
CA VAL A 56 7.07 1.56 6.22
C VAL A 56 6.89 0.27 7.03
N THR A 57 6.63 -0.86 6.38
CA THR A 57 6.55 -2.17 7.04
C THR A 57 7.89 -2.57 7.65
N GLU A 58 9.01 -2.39 6.93
CA GLU A 58 10.35 -2.60 7.49
C GLU A 58 10.63 -1.67 8.68
N LEU A 59 10.30 -0.38 8.55
CA LEU A 59 10.54 0.62 9.59
C LEU A 59 9.71 0.39 10.85
N LYS A 60 8.58 -0.32 10.76
CA LYS A 60 7.77 -0.67 11.93
C LYS A 60 8.53 -1.55 12.94
N ASN A 61 9.53 -2.31 12.50
CA ASN A 61 10.41 -3.06 13.40
C ASN A 61 11.22 -2.13 14.31
N THR A 62 11.57 -0.94 13.83
CA THR A 62 12.29 0.09 14.59
C THR A 62 11.33 1.04 15.32
N TYR A 63 10.18 1.32 14.72
CA TYR A 63 9.16 2.24 15.24
C TYR A 63 7.82 1.51 15.41
N PRO A 64 7.58 0.83 16.55
CA PRO A 64 6.41 -0.02 16.74
C PRO A 64 5.08 0.78 16.71
N ASP A 65 5.12 2.06 17.04
CA ASP A 65 3.96 2.96 17.11
C ASP A 65 3.39 3.34 15.73
N LEU A 66 4.05 2.95 14.63
CA LEU A 66 3.59 3.30 13.28
C LEU A 66 2.30 2.56 12.90
N LYS A 67 1.30 3.35 12.50
CA LYS A 67 0.03 2.88 11.95
C LYS A 67 0.10 2.91 10.42
N ARG A 68 -0.21 1.78 9.80
CA ARG A 68 -0.38 1.63 8.34
C ARG A 68 -1.86 1.45 8.06
N ILE A 69 -2.45 2.36 7.29
CA ILE A 69 -3.87 2.32 6.92
C ILE A 69 -3.94 2.23 5.40
N ILE A 70 -4.61 1.19 4.92
CA ILE A 70 -4.88 1.02 3.50
C ILE A 70 -6.23 1.69 3.23
N TYR A 71 -6.23 2.68 2.34
CA TYR A 71 -7.41 3.46 1.98
C TYR A 71 -7.84 3.08 0.57
N THR A 72 -8.83 2.18 0.50
CA THR A 72 -9.31 1.60 -0.77
C THR A 72 -10.82 1.63 -0.84
N CYS A 73 -11.34 1.70 -2.06
CA CYS A 73 -12.77 1.56 -2.27
C CYS A 73 -13.18 0.08 -2.16
N LYS A 74 -14.40 -0.20 -1.67
CA LYS A 74 -14.96 -1.58 -1.67
C LYS A 74 -14.99 -2.21 -3.06
N SER A 75 -15.13 -1.39 -4.10
CA SER A 75 -15.05 -1.85 -5.50
C SER A 75 -13.65 -2.34 -5.86
N GLU A 76 -12.60 -1.97 -5.13
CA GLU A 76 -11.20 -2.34 -5.40
C GLU A 76 -10.72 -3.50 -4.50
N THR A 77 -11.63 -4.16 -3.79
CA THR A 77 -11.28 -5.30 -2.90
C THR A 77 -10.64 -6.47 -3.67
N PHE A 78 -10.92 -6.61 -4.98
CA PHE A 78 -10.29 -7.61 -5.85
C PHE A 78 -8.79 -7.34 -6.13
N VAL A 79 -8.23 -6.23 -5.65
CA VAL A 79 -6.77 -6.01 -5.71
C VAL A 79 -6.01 -6.96 -4.79
N TYR A 80 -6.65 -7.47 -3.73
CA TYR A 80 -6.06 -8.54 -2.93
C TYR A 80 -6.20 -9.87 -3.65
N GLU A 81 -5.08 -10.54 -3.93
CA GLU A 81 -5.05 -11.81 -4.68
C GLU A 81 -6.00 -12.86 -4.11
N SER A 82 -6.03 -13.02 -2.78
CA SER A 82 -6.95 -13.97 -2.12
C SER A 82 -8.42 -13.65 -2.37
N LYS A 83 -8.79 -12.36 -2.36
CA LYS A 83 -10.16 -11.93 -2.62
C LYS A 83 -10.49 -11.99 -4.11
N ARG A 84 -9.52 -11.70 -4.98
CA ARG A 84 -9.66 -11.86 -6.43
C ARG A 84 -10.00 -13.30 -6.77
N LEU A 85 -9.20 -14.25 -6.29
CA LEU A 85 -9.39 -15.68 -6.52
C LEU A 85 -10.74 -16.18 -5.99
N GLU A 86 -11.14 -15.71 -4.80
CA GLU A 86 -12.46 -16.03 -4.24
C GLU A 86 -13.60 -15.53 -5.15
N LEU A 87 -13.50 -14.29 -5.63
CA LEU A 87 -14.49 -13.69 -6.51
C LEU A 87 -14.51 -14.35 -7.89
N GLU A 88 -13.35 -14.60 -8.51
CA GLU A 88 -13.23 -15.32 -9.78
C GLU A 88 -13.88 -16.71 -9.69
N ARG A 89 -13.69 -17.42 -8.57
CA ARG A 89 -14.34 -18.72 -8.32
C ARG A 89 -15.87 -18.59 -8.25
N ILE A 90 -16.36 -17.57 -7.53
CA ILE A 90 -17.80 -17.33 -7.39
C ILE A 90 -18.41 -16.97 -8.75
N TYR A 91 -17.84 -15.99 -9.46
CA TYR A 91 -18.33 -15.55 -10.75
C TYR A 91 -18.25 -16.64 -11.81
N SER A 92 -17.18 -17.42 -11.83
CA SER A 92 -17.05 -18.53 -12.79
C SER A 92 -18.15 -19.57 -12.59
N LYS A 93 -18.54 -19.82 -11.33
CA LYS A 93 -19.64 -20.74 -10.99
C LYS A 93 -21.01 -20.17 -11.34
N VAL A 94 -21.24 -18.88 -11.10
CA VAL A 94 -22.52 -18.21 -11.37
C VAL A 94 -22.76 -18.04 -12.87
N LEU A 95 -21.73 -17.65 -13.62
CA LEU A 95 -21.81 -17.37 -15.05
C LEU A 95 -21.54 -18.59 -15.93
N ASN A 96 -21.16 -19.71 -15.31
CA ASN A 96 -20.84 -20.99 -15.97
C ASN A 96 -19.81 -20.84 -17.11
N GLN A 97 -18.85 -19.94 -16.91
CA GLN A 97 -17.75 -19.63 -17.83
C GLN A 97 -16.53 -19.23 -16.99
N GLU A 98 -15.33 -19.34 -17.55
CA GLU A 98 -14.12 -18.93 -16.84
C GLU A 98 -14.02 -17.41 -16.77
N VAL A 99 -13.88 -16.86 -15.56
CA VAL A 99 -13.83 -15.42 -15.30
C VAL A 99 -12.48 -15.05 -14.70
N HIS A 100 -11.79 -14.09 -15.32
CA HIS A 100 -10.57 -13.49 -14.80
C HIS A 100 -10.80 -11.99 -14.54
N LEU A 101 -10.55 -11.55 -13.31
CA LEU A 101 -10.69 -10.17 -12.88
C LEU A 101 -9.34 -9.44 -13.01
N LEU A 102 -9.37 -8.17 -13.44
CA LEU A 102 -8.19 -7.31 -13.70
C LEU A 102 -7.28 -7.11 -12.49
#